data_AF-A0A7S3WAN1-F1
#
_entry.id   AF-A0A7S3WAN1-F1
#
_cell.length_a   1.000
_cell.length_b   1.000
_cell.length_c   1.000
_cell.angle_alpha   90.00
_cell.angle_beta   90.00
_cell.angle_gamma   90.00
#
_symmetry.space_group_name_H-M   'P 1'
#
loop_
_entity.id
_entity.type
_entity.pdbx_description
1 polymer ?
#
loop_
_entity_poly.entity_id
_entity_poly.type
_entity_poly.pdbx_seq_one_letter_code
_entity_poly.pdbx_strand_id
1 'polypeptide(L)'
;AEALLAEEEAEKEERAKSKTGKKKKKKKSGGGEALVSAPGPSAIAASPPPPPPPASPTPPADAAAIAAADEALQQAVAAGLYDELARALEVYSSIASPAVLAEARRARDKLISPPSDAAPPPLQQQQQAQQQAAQQQ
;
A
#
# COMPACT_ATOMS: atom_id res chain seq x y z
N ALA A 1 24.20 29.30 -22.05
CA ALA A 1 23.50 28.90 -23.28
C ALA A 1 23.10 27.44 -23.09
N GLU A 2 21.84 27.21 -22.73
CA GLU A 2 20.80 26.53 -23.55
C GLU A 2 20.75 25.04 -23.17
N ALA A 3 19.65 24.40 -22.76
CA ALA A 3 18.22 24.56 -22.98
C ALA A 3 17.45 24.16 -21.69
N LEU A 4 16.50 24.96 -21.19
CA LEU A 4 15.07 25.04 -21.56
C LEU A 4 14.34 23.68 -21.42
N LEU A 5 13.41 23.53 -20.46
CA LEU A 5 11.99 23.91 -20.59
C LEU A 5 11.31 23.22 -21.78
N ALA A 6 10.61 22.11 -21.49
CA ALA A 6 9.50 21.55 -22.26
C ALA A 6 8.69 20.72 -21.25
N GLU A 7 7.50 21.16 -20.84
CA GLU A 7 6.20 20.68 -21.38
C GLU A 7 6.01 19.18 -21.05
N GLU A 8 4.95 18.72 -20.37
CA GLU A 8 3.57 18.85 -20.83
C GLU A 8 2.61 18.30 -19.74
N GLU A 9 1.59 19.12 -19.41
CA GLU A 9 0.33 18.70 -18.80
C GLU A 9 -0.44 17.80 -19.77
N ALA A 10 -1.02 16.70 -19.26
CA ALA A 10 -2.13 16.03 -19.95
C ALA A 10 -3.23 15.65 -18.96
N GLU A 11 -4.04 16.67 -18.69
CA GLU A 11 -5.45 16.64 -18.35
C GLU A 11 -6.27 15.62 -19.18
N LYS A 12 -7.22 14.94 -18.53
CA LYS A 12 -8.48 14.36 -19.08
C LYS A 12 -9.33 13.95 -17.87
N GLU A 13 -10.38 14.68 -17.49
CA GLU A 13 -11.71 14.73 -18.12
C GLU A 13 -12.20 13.30 -18.46
N GLU A 14 -13.29 12.77 -17.90
CA GLU A 14 -14.63 13.11 -18.36
C GLU A 14 -15.72 12.45 -17.49
N ARG A 15 -16.89 13.10 -17.53
CA ARG A 15 -18.13 12.92 -16.79
C ARG A 15 -18.98 11.69 -17.15
N ALA A 16 -20.05 11.56 -16.35
CA ALA A 16 -21.44 11.25 -16.73
C ALA A 16 -21.94 9.85 -16.29
N LYS A 17 -22.78 9.79 -15.25
CA LYS A 17 -24.26 9.93 -15.25
C LYS A 17 -25.00 8.83 -16.02
N SER A 18 -25.75 8.01 -15.28
CA SER A 18 -27.05 7.52 -15.75
C SER A 18 -27.94 7.07 -14.59
N LYS A 19 -28.84 7.97 -14.18
CA LYS A 19 -30.18 7.61 -13.65
C LYS A 19 -31.00 7.07 -14.81
N THR A 20 -31.87 6.07 -14.60
CA THR A 20 -33.24 5.92 -15.16
C THR A 20 -33.72 4.48 -14.95
N GLY A 21 -34.97 4.28 -14.50
CA GLY A 21 -35.64 2.99 -14.73
C GLY A 21 -36.75 2.57 -13.79
N LYS A 22 -37.83 3.36 -13.74
CA LYS A 22 -39.13 3.00 -13.15
C LYS A 22 -39.85 1.93 -14.01
N LYS A 23 -40.18 0.75 -13.48
CA LYS A 23 -41.27 -0.14 -13.99
C LYS A 23 -41.90 -0.91 -12.83
N LYS A 24 -43.05 -0.47 -12.31
CA LYS A 24 -44.43 -0.91 -12.63
C LYS A 24 -44.70 -2.43 -12.52
N LYS A 25 -45.41 -2.78 -11.44
CA LYS A 25 -46.66 -3.56 -11.34
C LYS A 25 -46.75 -4.85 -12.17
N LYS A 26 -46.84 -5.99 -11.48
CA LYS A 26 -47.73 -7.09 -11.91
C LYS A 26 -48.37 -7.76 -10.68
N LYS A 27 -49.69 -7.60 -10.57
CA LYS A 27 -50.55 -8.49 -9.80
C LYS A 27 -50.64 -9.82 -10.55
N LYS A 28 -50.55 -10.94 -9.84
CA LYS A 28 -51.11 -12.26 -10.20
C LYS A 28 -51.20 -13.03 -8.88
N SER A 29 -52.34 -13.13 -8.20
CA SER A 29 -53.53 -13.95 -8.50
C SER A 29 -53.20 -15.44 -8.61
N GLY A 30 -53.86 -16.24 -7.76
CA GLY A 30 -53.89 -17.70 -7.80
C GLY A 30 -53.10 -18.30 -6.65
N GLY A 31 -53.62 -19.19 -5.82
CA GLY A 31 -54.93 -19.85 -5.77
C GLY A 31 -55.10 -20.35 -4.32
N GLY A 32 -56.32 -20.63 -3.90
CA GLY A 32 -56.80 -21.99 -4.11
C GLY A 32 -56.84 -22.68 -2.75
N GLU A 33 -57.89 -22.33 -2.03
CA GLU A 33 -58.41 -22.93 -0.81
C GLU A 33 -58.70 -24.42 -1.06
N ALA A 34 -58.12 -25.29 -0.24
CA ALA A 34 -58.56 -26.67 -0.09
C ALA A 34 -58.40 -27.05 1.38
N LEU A 35 -59.54 -27.07 2.05
CA LEU A 35 -59.74 -27.64 3.38
C LEU A 35 -59.52 -29.15 3.29
N VAL A 36 -58.46 -29.65 3.93
CA VAL A 36 -58.39 -31.04 4.37
C VAL A 36 -58.00 -31.04 5.84
N SER A 37 -58.97 -31.43 6.66
CA SER A 37 -58.85 -31.67 8.08
C SER A 37 -57.78 -32.73 8.39
N ALA A 38 -56.84 -32.39 9.26
CA ALA A 38 -56.13 -33.34 10.11
C ALA A 38 -55.64 -32.60 11.38
N PRO A 39 -56.02 -33.00 12.60
CA PRO A 39 -55.30 -32.58 13.80
C PRO A 39 -54.04 -33.45 13.92
N GLY A 40 -52.95 -32.98 13.33
CA GLY A 40 -51.61 -33.58 13.40
C GLY A 40 -50.61 -32.63 14.07
N PRO A 41 -49.59 -33.15 14.76
CA PRO A 41 -48.95 -32.54 15.92
C PRO A 41 -48.16 -31.27 15.58
N SER A 42 -48.32 -30.25 16.44
CA SER A 42 -47.42 -29.11 16.66
C SER A 42 -46.45 -28.80 15.52
N ALA A 43 -46.92 -28.00 14.55
CA ALA A 43 -46.03 -27.27 13.66
C ALA A 43 -45.32 -26.20 14.49
N ILE A 44 -44.19 -26.57 15.08
CA ILE A 44 -43.18 -25.59 15.50
C ILE A 44 -42.79 -24.88 14.22
N ALA A 45 -43.24 -23.65 14.05
CA ALA A 45 -42.81 -22.77 12.98
C ALA A 45 -41.30 -22.59 13.14
N ALA A 46 -40.53 -23.42 12.43
CA ALA A 46 -39.10 -23.23 12.31
C ALA A 46 -38.92 -21.90 11.58
N SER A 47 -38.51 -20.87 12.31
CA SER A 47 -38.07 -19.61 11.74
C SER A 47 -37.09 -19.90 10.60
N PRO A 48 -37.18 -19.20 9.45
CA PRO A 48 -36.19 -19.34 8.40
C PRO A 48 -34.80 -19.08 9.00
N PRO A 49 -33.76 -19.82 8.56
CA PRO A 49 -32.41 -19.56 9.03
C PRO A 49 -32.06 -18.08 8.76
N PRO A 50 -31.31 -17.42 9.66
CA PRO A 50 -30.89 -16.06 9.43
C PRO A 50 -30.12 -15.97 8.11
N PRO A 51 -30.24 -14.85 7.36
CA PRO A 51 -29.48 -14.67 6.14
C PRO A 51 -27.97 -14.81 6.44
N PRO A 52 -27.18 -15.39 5.51
CA PRO A 52 -25.75 -15.47 5.69
C PRO A 52 -25.17 -14.07 5.90
N PRO A 53 -24.10 -13.93 6.70
CA PRO A 53 -23.46 -12.65 6.90
C PRO A 53 -23.04 -12.08 5.54
N PRO A 54 -23.10 -10.75 5.34
CA PRO A 54 -22.58 -10.14 4.13
C PRO A 54 -21.11 -10.53 3.99
N ALA A 55 -20.73 -11.01 2.80
CA ALA A 55 -19.33 -11.26 2.49
C ALA A 55 -18.57 -9.94 2.65
N SER A 56 -17.60 -9.92 3.56
CA SER A 56 -16.67 -8.80 3.71
C SER A 56 -16.00 -8.57 2.36
N PRO A 57 -15.87 -7.33 1.87
CA PRO A 57 -15.08 -7.07 0.68
C PRO A 57 -13.63 -7.46 1.00
N THR A 58 -13.16 -8.56 0.41
CA THR A 58 -11.73 -8.86 0.40
C THR A 58 -11.04 -7.80 -0.45
N PRO A 59 -9.95 -7.19 0.04
CA PRO A 59 -9.15 -6.32 -0.81
C PRO A 59 -8.71 -7.13 -2.04
N PRO A 60 -8.52 -6.47 -3.19
CA PRO A 60 -7.94 -7.15 -4.35
C PRO A 60 -6.62 -7.80 -3.91
N ALA A 61 -6.38 -9.03 -4.36
CA ALA A 61 -5.24 -9.84 -3.91
C ALA A 61 -3.90 -9.08 -4.00
N ASP A 62 -3.76 -8.23 -5.02
CA ASP A 62 -2.62 -7.34 -5.21
C ASP A 62 -2.45 -6.30 -4.09
N ALA A 63 -3.53 -5.69 -3.59
CA ALA A 63 -3.42 -4.70 -2.51
C ALA A 63 -2.94 -5.31 -1.19
N ALA A 64 -3.37 -6.55 -0.89
CA ALA A 64 -2.88 -7.27 0.29
C ALA A 64 -1.41 -7.71 0.11
N ALA A 65 -1.02 -8.12 -1.09
CA ALA A 65 0.37 -8.47 -1.39
C ALA A 65 1.31 -7.27 -1.31
N ILE A 66 0.90 -6.10 -1.82
CA ILE A 66 1.66 -4.84 -1.70
C ILE A 66 1.81 -4.45 -0.24
N ALA A 67 0.73 -4.47 0.56
CA ALA A 67 0.80 -4.14 1.98
C ALA A 67 1.72 -5.09 2.77
N ALA A 68 1.69 -6.39 2.48
CA ALA A 68 2.59 -7.36 3.12
C ALA A 68 4.06 -7.14 2.72
N ALA A 69 4.32 -6.81 1.46
CA ALA A 69 5.66 -6.47 0.98
C ALA A 69 6.19 -5.18 1.64
N ASP A 70 5.33 -4.17 1.79
CA ASP A 70 5.65 -2.92 2.47
C ASP A 70 5.97 -3.16 3.95
N GLU A 71 5.15 -3.95 4.65
CA GLU A 71 5.38 -4.29 6.06
C GLU A 71 6.71 -5.05 6.24
N ALA A 72 7.00 -6.02 5.37
CA ALA A 72 8.26 -6.77 5.43
C ALA A 72 9.49 -5.86 5.20
N LEU A 73 9.41 -4.90 4.28
CA LEU A 73 10.48 -3.91 4.08
C LEU A 73 10.63 -3.00 5.30
N GLN A 74 9.52 -2.56 5.89
CA GLN A 74 9.55 -1.75 7.11
C GLN A 74 10.15 -2.51 8.30
N GLN A 75 9.85 -3.81 8.43
CA GLN A 75 10.47 -4.67 9.44
C GLN A 75 11.97 -4.81 9.22
N ALA A 76 12.42 -5.02 7.98
CA ALA A 76 13.85 -5.09 7.66
C ALA A 76 14.57 -3.76 7.93
N VAL A 77 13.93 -2.62 7.65
CA VAL A 77 14.43 -1.28 8.01
C VAL A 77 14.54 -1.14 9.53
N ALA A 78 13.52 -1.58 10.27
CA ALA A 78 13.50 -1.52 11.73
C ALA A 78 14.55 -2.45 12.38
N ALA A 79 14.85 -3.60 11.76
CA ALA A 79 15.90 -4.50 12.19
C ALA A 79 17.30 -3.86 12.05
N GLY A 80 17.47 -2.92 11.11
CA GLY A 80 18.72 -2.18 10.91
C GLY A 80 19.87 -3.04 10.38
N LEU A 81 19.58 -4.22 9.84
CA LEU A 81 20.56 -5.14 9.28
C LEU A 81 20.70 -4.95 7.77
N TYR A 82 21.90 -4.58 7.32
CA TYR A 82 22.15 -4.29 5.89
C TYR A 82 21.82 -5.48 4.98
N ASP A 83 22.30 -6.68 5.30
CA ASP A 83 22.07 -7.88 4.48
C ASP A 83 20.59 -8.26 4.40
N GLU A 84 19.86 -8.12 5.50
CA GLU A 84 18.43 -8.44 5.54
C GLU A 84 17.62 -7.44 4.72
N LEU A 85 17.94 -6.15 4.84
CA LEU A 85 17.32 -5.07 4.07
C LEU A 85 17.65 -5.17 2.57
N ALA A 86 18.89 -5.51 2.22
CA ALA A 86 19.30 -5.72 0.83
C ALA A 86 18.54 -6.90 0.20
N ARG A 87 18.41 -8.01 0.93
CA ARG A 87 17.65 -9.19 0.48
C ARG A 87 16.15 -8.87 0.33
N ALA A 88 15.57 -8.17 1.29
CA ALA A 88 14.16 -7.76 1.22
C ALA A 88 13.89 -6.85 0.01
N LEU A 89 14.78 -5.90 -0.29
CA LEU A 89 14.69 -5.05 -1.47
C LEU A 89 14.73 -5.85 -2.78
N GLU A 90 15.56 -6.89 -2.85
CA GLU A 90 15.65 -7.74 -4.05
C GLU A 90 14.34 -8.50 -4.30
N VAL A 91 13.75 -9.05 -3.24
CA VAL A 91 12.48 -9.82 -3.30
C VAL A 91 11.28 -8.92 -3.57
N TYR A 92 11.18 -7.77 -2.91
CA TYR A 92 9.96 -6.95 -2.92
C TYR A 92 10.00 -5.74 -3.86
N SER A 93 11.11 -5.50 -4.59
CA SER A 93 11.26 -4.35 -5.50
C SER A 93 10.20 -4.22 -6.61
N SER A 94 9.57 -5.34 -6.99
CA SER A 94 8.56 -5.37 -8.06
C SER A 94 7.12 -5.23 -7.57
N ILE A 95 6.89 -5.33 -6.25
CA ILE A 95 5.56 -5.40 -5.64
C ILE A 95 5.36 -4.25 -4.64
N ALA A 96 6.37 -3.91 -3.85
CA ALA A 96 6.25 -2.90 -2.81
C ALA A 96 5.96 -1.50 -3.36
N SER A 97 5.38 -0.66 -2.51
CA SER A 97 5.06 0.73 -2.81
C SER A 97 6.33 1.54 -3.07
N PRO A 98 6.31 2.48 -4.04
CA PRO A 98 7.49 3.28 -4.41
C PRO A 98 8.02 4.14 -3.25
N ALA A 99 7.13 4.61 -2.36
CA ALA A 99 7.51 5.36 -1.17
C ALA A 99 8.33 4.50 -0.18
N VAL A 100 7.90 3.26 0.06
CA VAL A 100 8.59 2.32 0.97
C VAL A 100 9.92 1.87 0.35
N LEU A 101 9.96 1.63 -0.96
CA LEU A 101 11.21 1.32 -1.66
C LEU A 101 12.24 2.46 -1.57
N ALA A 102 11.80 3.72 -1.71
CA ALA A 102 12.68 4.87 -1.57
C ALA A 102 13.23 4.99 -0.14
N GLU A 103 12.38 4.80 0.87
CA GLU A 103 12.79 4.82 2.28
C GLU A 103 13.75 3.69 2.62
N ALA A 104 13.44 2.46 2.21
CA ALA A 104 14.28 1.29 2.42
C ALA A 104 15.66 1.44 1.75
N ARG A 105 15.73 1.99 0.53
CA ARG A 105 17.01 2.31 -0.13
C ARG A 105 17.81 3.34 0.67
N ARG A 106 17.16 4.42 1.12
CA ARG A 106 17.80 5.45 1.95
C ARG A 106 18.30 4.87 3.28
N ALA A 107 17.54 3.98 3.91
CA ALA A 107 17.94 3.27 5.13
C ALA A 107 19.15 2.38 4.87
N ARG A 108 19.16 1.62 3.77
CA ARG A 108 20.32 0.82 3.35
C ARG A 108 21.56 1.67 3.12
N ASP A 109 21.42 2.80 2.44
CA ASP A 109 22.55 3.70 2.15
C ASP A 109 23.14 4.34 3.43
N LYS A 110 22.33 4.51 4.48
CA LYS A 110 22.79 4.93 5.82
C LYS A 110 23.57 3.82 6.55
N LEU A 111 23.30 2.56 6.26
CA LEU A 111 23.99 1.42 6.89
C LEU A 111 25.31 1.08 6.20
N ILE A 112 25.41 1.30 4.88
CA ILE A 112 26.66 1.10 4.12
C ILE A 112 27.63 2.27 4.23
N SER A 113 27.12 3.47 4.49
CA SER A 113 27.96 4.66 4.61
C SER A 113 28.34 4.86 6.07
N PRO A 114 29.63 4.76 6.47
CA PRO A 114 30.09 5.53 7.64
C PRO A 114 29.75 7.01 7.40
N PRO A 115 29.63 7.87 8.43
CA PRO A 115 29.34 9.30 8.24
C PRO A 115 30.40 9.94 7.33
N SER A 116 30.13 9.94 6.03
CA SER A 116 30.99 10.48 4.97
C SER A 116 30.69 11.96 4.75
N ASP A 117 30.27 12.63 5.83
CA ASP A 117 30.28 14.08 5.98
C ASP A 117 31.52 14.53 6.79
N ALA A 118 32.51 13.66 6.95
CA ALA A 118 33.88 14.11 7.18
C ALA A 118 34.45 14.55 5.84
N ALA A 119 33.98 15.71 5.34
CA ALA A 119 34.70 16.41 4.29
C ALA A 119 36.18 16.47 4.71
N PRO A 120 37.14 16.07 3.84
CA PRO A 120 38.55 16.28 4.16
C PRO A 120 38.71 17.76 4.49
N PRO A 121 39.44 18.11 5.58
CA PRO A 121 39.62 19.50 5.94
C PRO A 121 40.12 20.24 4.69
N PRO A 122 39.55 21.41 4.36
CA PRO A 122 39.95 22.13 3.17
C PRO A 122 41.48 22.27 3.19
N LEU A 123 42.13 22.06 2.04
CA LEU A 123 43.60 22.08 1.88
C LEU A 123 44.28 23.25 2.63
N GLN A 124 43.59 24.38 2.75
CA GLN A 124 44.01 25.54 3.52
C GLN A 124 44.21 25.26 5.02
N GLN A 125 43.32 24.50 5.67
CA GLN A 125 43.47 24.12 7.08
C GLN A 125 44.66 23.17 7.28
N GLN A 126 44.89 22.24 6.35
CA GLN A 126 46.06 21.35 6.40
C GLN A 126 47.37 22.15 6.28
N GLN A 127 47.41 23.15 5.39
CA GLN A 127 48.58 24.01 5.24
C GLN A 127 48.83 24.87 6.48
N GLN A 128 47.78 25.38 7.12
CA GLN A 128 47.90 26.12 8.37
C GLN A 128 48.39 25.23 9.53
N ALA A 129 47.89 23.99 9.62
CA ALA A 129 48.35 23.01 10.62
C ALA A 129 49.83 22.66 10.45
N GLN A 130 50.32 22.51 9.21
CA GLN A 130 51.75 22.28 8.96
C GLN A 130 52.62 23.49 9.36
N GLN A 131 52.14 24.71 9.13
CA GLN A 131 52.87 25.91 9.58
C GLN A 131 52.94 26.00 11.11
N GLN A 132 51.87 25.63 11.82
CA GLN A 132 51.88 25.60 13.29
C GLN A 132 52.81 24.50 13.83
N ALA A 133 52.79 23.31 13.23
CA ALA A 133 53.65 22.20 13.62
C ALA A 133 55.14 22.52 13.41
N ALA A 134 55.47 23.25 12.33
CA ALA A 134 56.84 23.66 12.05
C ALA A 134 57.37 24.74 13.01
N GLN A 135 56.51 25.56 13.64
CA GLN A 135 56.94 26.56 14.62
C GLN A 135 57.15 26.01 16.04
N GLN A 136 56.79 24.74 16.27
CA GLN A 136 56.96 24.07 17.55
C GLN A 136 58.25 23.21 17.60
N GLN A 137 59.04 23.20 16.52
CA GLN A 137 60.36 22.58 16.44
C GLN A 137 61.44 23.65 16.38
#